data_AF-A0AAX6BNZ7-F1
#
_entry.id   AF-A0AAX6BNZ7-F1
#
_cell.length_a   1.000
_cell.length_b   1.000
_cell.length_c   1.000
_cell.angle_alpha   90.00
_cell.angle_beta   90.00
_cell.angle_gamma   90.00
#
_symmetry.space_group_name_H-M   'P 1'
#
loop_
_entity.id
_entity.type
_entity.pdbx_description
1 polymer ?
#
loop_
_entity_poly.entity_id
_entity_poly.type
_entity_poly.pdbx_seq_one_letter_code
_entity_poly.pdbx_strand_id
1 'polypeptide(L)'
;MIIGASLTAFLLLWWTIFYSGRYHHYVSEPVGKRISLHVGIHVTLVVGVNACLWLEQPLLFSSILAGCAGLGAGWFVGIPFSVKSILSGIMGGIGTSVSFYISMSMWIDQFNSLSFLLIGTSVIFSGSSLFQVLKSIPSFEKVLVKMWVQHPFLIAPILITVFWLYNFIEKYFPQADPTRK
;
A
#
# COMPACT_ATOMS: atom_id res chain seq x y z
N MET A 1 1.35 15.50 4.98
CA MET A 1 1.18 14.33 5.87
C MET A 1 0.49 13.15 5.16
N ILE A 2 -0.68 13.35 4.54
CA ILE A 2 -1.40 12.28 3.80
C ILE A 2 -0.53 11.65 2.69
N ILE A 3 0.27 12.44 1.96
CA ILE A 3 1.20 11.93 0.93
C ILE A 3 2.12 10.85 1.48
N GLY A 4 2.85 11.16 2.57
CA GLY A 4 3.80 10.22 3.17
C GLY A 4 3.11 8.95 3.64
N ALA A 5 1.92 9.07 4.24
CA ALA A 5 1.13 7.92 4.67
C ALA A 5 0.63 7.08 3.49
N SER A 6 0.17 7.71 2.40
CA SER A 6 -0.23 7.04 1.16
C SER A 6 0.92 6.27 0.52
N LEU A 7 2.11 6.89 0.41
CA LEU A 7 3.31 6.23 -0.10
C LEU A 7 3.72 5.05 0.77
N THR A 8 3.67 5.21 2.09
CA THR A 8 3.97 4.14 3.05
C THR A 8 2.99 2.98 2.89
N ALA A 9 1.69 3.26 2.81
CA ALA A 9 0.68 2.23 2.58
C ALA A 9 0.90 1.49 1.25
N PHE A 10 1.19 2.21 0.16
CA PHE A 10 1.50 1.62 -1.14
C PHE A 10 2.72 0.71 -1.08
N LEU A 11 3.80 1.13 -0.44
CA LEU A 11 5.01 0.31 -0.29
C LEU A 11 4.73 -0.96 0.52
N LEU A 12 3.99 -0.85 1.63
CA LEU A 12 3.61 -2.01 2.45
C LEU A 12 2.72 -2.99 1.67
N LEU A 13 1.76 -2.48 0.90
CA LEU A 13 0.90 -3.28 0.02
C LEU A 13 1.70 -3.95 -1.10
N TRP A 14 2.61 -3.21 -1.74
CA TRP A 14 3.49 -3.75 -2.77
C TRP A 14 4.32 -4.92 -2.26
N TRP A 15 4.99 -4.76 -1.11
CA TRP A 15 5.76 -5.83 -0.49
C TRP A 15 4.87 -7.01 -0.07
N THR A 16 3.65 -6.74 0.41
CA THR A 16 2.69 -7.79 0.74
C THR A 16 2.34 -8.61 -0.51
N ILE A 17 1.95 -7.95 -1.60
CA ILE A 17 1.62 -8.61 -2.88
C ILE A 17 2.81 -9.43 -3.39
N PHE A 18 4.01 -8.82 -3.41
CA PHE A 18 5.22 -9.48 -3.88
C PHE A 18 5.57 -10.73 -3.07
N TYR A 19 5.62 -10.61 -1.75
CA TYR A 19 5.99 -11.73 -0.89
C TYR A 19 4.89 -12.79 -0.80
N SER A 20 3.62 -12.40 -0.84
CA SER A 20 2.51 -13.36 -0.94
C SER A 20 2.63 -14.18 -2.21
N GLY A 21 2.92 -13.59 -3.37
CA GLY A 21 3.13 -14.35 -4.61
C GLY A 21 4.36 -15.25 -4.54
N ARG A 22 5.50 -14.70 -4.13
CA ARG A 22 6.79 -15.42 -4.15
C ARG A 22 6.90 -16.56 -3.14
N TYR A 23 6.28 -16.40 -1.97
CA TYR A 23 6.39 -17.31 -0.83
C TYR A 23 5.05 -17.94 -0.44
N HIS A 24 4.08 -18.00 -1.36
CA HIS A 24 2.74 -18.53 -1.09
C HIS A 24 2.74 -19.95 -0.50
N HIS A 25 3.69 -20.81 -0.88
CA HIS A 25 3.81 -22.18 -0.37
C HIS A 25 4.00 -22.26 1.17
N TYR A 26 4.52 -21.19 1.80
CA TYR A 26 4.72 -21.12 3.24
C TYR A 26 3.54 -20.50 3.99
N VAL A 27 2.60 -19.87 3.27
CA VAL A 27 1.46 -19.17 3.85
C VAL A 27 0.25 -20.10 3.83
N SER A 28 -0.39 -20.29 4.99
CA SER A 28 -1.56 -21.15 5.08
C SER A 28 -2.76 -20.53 4.37
N GLU A 29 -3.66 -21.37 3.83
CA GLU A 29 -4.85 -20.91 3.11
C GLU A 29 -5.71 -19.91 3.90
N PRO A 30 -6.00 -20.09 5.22
CA PRO A 30 -6.76 -19.11 5.99
C PRO A 30 -6.07 -17.75 6.11
N VAL A 31 -4.73 -17.74 6.13
CA VAL A 31 -3.93 -16.51 6.15
C VAL A 31 -3.94 -15.86 4.76
N GLY A 32 -3.74 -16.63 3.70
CA GLY A 32 -3.82 -16.16 2.31
C GLY A 32 -5.18 -15.55 1.97
N LYS A 33 -6.28 -16.16 2.43
CA LYS A 33 -7.64 -15.61 2.30
C LYS A 33 -7.78 -14.23 2.95
N ARG A 34 -7.27 -14.07 4.18
CA ARG A 34 -7.32 -12.78 4.89
C ARG A 34 -6.44 -11.73 4.22
N ILE A 35 -5.24 -12.10 3.77
CA ILE A 35 -4.35 -11.18 3.06
C ILE A 35 -5.00 -10.71 1.75
N SER A 36 -5.57 -11.63 0.96
CA SER A 36 -6.29 -11.31 -0.28
C SER A 36 -7.42 -10.28 -0.05
N LEU A 37 -8.24 -10.51 0.99
CA LEU A 37 -9.29 -9.57 1.39
C LEU A 37 -8.71 -8.20 1.78
N HIS A 38 -7.73 -8.17 2.69
CA HIS A 38 -7.13 -6.92 3.16
C HIS A 38 -6.45 -6.14 2.04
N VAL A 39 -5.71 -6.81 1.15
CA VAL A 39 -5.09 -6.17 -0.01
C VAL A 39 -6.17 -5.53 -0.88
N GLY A 40 -7.27 -6.24 -1.16
CA GLY A 40 -8.37 -5.67 -1.93
C GLY A 40 -8.99 -4.43 -1.29
N ILE A 41 -9.25 -4.46 0.02
CA ILE A 41 -9.77 -3.33 0.79
C ILE A 41 -8.80 -2.13 0.73
N HIS A 42 -7.54 -2.34 1.11
CA HIS A 42 -6.61 -1.23 1.31
C HIS A 42 -6.05 -0.65 0.02
N VAL A 43 -5.88 -1.46 -1.03
CA VAL A 43 -5.60 -0.92 -2.37
C VAL A 43 -6.74 -0.03 -2.84
N THR A 44 -8.00 -0.43 -2.61
CA THR A 44 -9.18 0.41 -2.92
C THR A 44 -9.12 1.73 -2.17
N LEU A 45 -8.92 1.72 -0.85
CA LEU A 45 -8.88 2.95 -0.05
C LEU A 45 -7.75 3.88 -0.49
N VAL A 46 -6.54 3.33 -0.67
CA VAL A 46 -5.38 4.12 -1.05
C VAL A 46 -5.56 4.70 -2.46
N VAL A 47 -6.02 3.93 -3.44
CA VAL A 47 -6.27 4.44 -4.80
C VAL A 47 -7.41 5.45 -4.81
N GLY A 48 -8.52 5.20 -4.11
CA GLY A 48 -9.69 6.08 -4.11
C GLY A 48 -9.42 7.44 -3.47
N VAL A 49 -8.76 7.45 -2.31
CA VAL A 49 -8.35 8.70 -1.65
C VAL A 49 -7.36 9.47 -2.52
N ASN A 50 -6.36 8.78 -3.10
CA ASN A 50 -5.36 9.45 -3.94
C ASN A 50 -5.95 9.97 -5.25
N ALA A 51 -6.92 9.28 -5.85
CA ALA A 51 -7.62 9.73 -7.04
C ALA A 51 -8.45 11.01 -6.78
N CYS A 52 -9.12 11.09 -5.62
CA CYS A 52 -9.85 12.31 -5.25
C CYS A 52 -8.91 13.46 -4.86
N LEU A 53 -7.85 13.20 -4.08
CA LEU A 53 -6.98 14.26 -3.55
C LEU A 53 -5.95 14.78 -4.55
N TRP A 54 -5.33 13.90 -5.34
CA TRP A 54 -4.17 14.28 -6.17
C TRP A 54 -4.52 14.37 -7.64
N LEU A 55 -5.40 13.49 -8.10
CA LEU A 55 -5.85 13.49 -9.49
C LEU A 55 -7.10 14.34 -9.70
N GLU A 56 -7.62 14.93 -8.61
CA GLU A 56 -8.83 15.77 -8.57
C GLU A 56 -10.02 15.14 -9.31
N GLN A 57 -10.08 13.80 -9.28
CA GLN A 57 -11.10 13.06 -10.02
C GLN A 57 -12.44 13.10 -9.28
N PRO A 58 -13.57 13.15 -10.01
CA PRO A 58 -14.90 13.07 -9.40
C PRO A 58 -15.04 11.84 -8.50
N LEU A 59 -15.75 11.99 -7.37
CA LEU A 59 -15.86 10.93 -6.36
C LEU A 59 -16.33 9.59 -6.94
N LEU A 60 -17.31 9.62 -7.85
CA LEU A 60 -17.83 8.42 -8.51
C LEU A 60 -16.73 7.73 -9.35
N PHE A 61 -15.98 8.50 -10.14
CA PHE A 61 -14.92 7.96 -10.97
C PHE A 61 -13.77 7.41 -10.12
N SER A 62 -13.36 8.15 -9.10
CA SER A 62 -12.37 7.72 -8.10
C SER A 62 -12.77 6.41 -7.44
N SER A 63 -14.04 6.26 -7.08
CA SER A 63 -14.56 5.02 -6.48
C SER A 63 -14.49 3.84 -7.45
N ILE A 64 -14.88 4.03 -8.71
CA ILE A 64 -14.82 2.98 -9.73
C ILE A 64 -13.38 2.56 -9.97
N LEU A 65 -12.46 3.52 -10.17
CA LEU A 65 -11.04 3.27 -10.36
C LEU A 65 -10.45 2.50 -9.18
N ALA A 66 -10.77 2.94 -7.97
CA ALA A 66 -10.38 2.28 -6.74
C ALA A 66 -10.89 0.84 -6.65
N GLY A 67 -12.16 0.61 -7.00
CA GLY A 67 -12.78 -0.71 -7.01
C GLY A 67 -12.10 -1.65 -8.01
N CYS A 68 -11.79 -1.17 -9.21
CA CYS A 68 -11.04 -1.94 -10.21
C CYS A 68 -9.63 -2.30 -9.71
N ALA A 69 -8.91 -1.33 -9.13
CA ALA A 69 -7.57 -1.57 -8.60
C ALA A 69 -7.57 -2.55 -7.42
N GLY A 70 -8.50 -2.38 -6.48
CA GLY A 70 -8.63 -3.28 -5.32
C GLY A 70 -9.08 -4.67 -5.71
N LEU A 71 -10.06 -4.80 -6.62
CA LEU A 71 -10.47 -6.08 -7.18
C LEU A 71 -9.28 -6.78 -7.85
N GLY A 72 -8.52 -6.06 -8.69
CA GLY A 72 -7.39 -6.63 -9.41
C GLY A 72 -6.29 -7.10 -8.47
N ALA A 73 -5.93 -6.29 -7.48
CA ALA A 73 -4.91 -6.62 -6.49
C ALA A 73 -5.33 -7.78 -5.58
N GLY A 74 -6.56 -7.75 -5.06
CA GLY A 74 -7.11 -8.83 -4.23
C GLY A 74 -7.24 -10.14 -5.01
N TRP A 75 -7.76 -10.08 -6.25
CA TRP A 75 -7.82 -11.23 -7.16
C TRP A 75 -6.43 -11.85 -7.36
N PHE A 76 -5.44 -11.03 -7.74
CA PHE A 76 -4.07 -11.48 -8.01
C PHE A 76 -3.42 -12.15 -6.80
N VAL A 77 -3.55 -11.55 -5.62
CA VAL A 77 -3.01 -12.14 -4.37
C VAL A 77 -3.76 -13.41 -3.96
N GLY A 78 -5.04 -13.54 -4.31
CA GLY A 78 -5.83 -14.73 -4.00
C GLY A 78 -5.47 -15.98 -4.83
N ILE A 79 -4.97 -15.81 -6.05
CA ILE A 79 -4.70 -16.91 -7.01
C ILE A 79 -3.88 -18.05 -6.41
N PRO A 80 -2.75 -17.80 -5.73
CA PRO A 80 -1.86 -18.88 -5.27
C PRO A 80 -2.42 -19.68 -4.09
N PHE A 81 -3.52 -19.22 -3.46
CA PHE A 81 -4.05 -19.83 -2.23
C PHE A 81 -5.27 -20.70 -2.49
N SER A 82 -6.38 -20.11 -2.98
CA SER A 82 -7.61 -20.84 -3.29
C SER A 82 -8.66 -19.97 -3.96
N VAL A 83 -9.68 -20.61 -4.57
CA VAL A 83 -10.86 -19.92 -5.11
C VAL A 83 -11.57 -19.07 -4.05
N LYS A 84 -11.65 -19.56 -2.81
CA LYS A 84 -12.22 -18.80 -1.69
C LYS A 84 -11.42 -17.54 -1.39
N SER A 85 -10.10 -17.59 -1.54
CA SER A 85 -9.21 -16.44 -1.38
C SER A 85 -9.40 -15.43 -2.50
N ILE A 86 -9.57 -15.88 -3.75
CA ILE A 86 -9.90 -15.02 -4.89
C ILE A 86 -11.22 -14.27 -4.64
N LEU A 87 -12.29 -14.99 -4.30
CA LEU A 87 -13.60 -14.39 -4.02
C LEU A 87 -13.52 -13.38 -2.88
N SER A 88 -12.73 -13.65 -1.84
CA SER A 88 -12.54 -12.73 -0.73
C SER A 88 -11.84 -11.44 -1.16
N GLY A 89 -10.83 -11.52 -2.03
CA GLY A 89 -10.14 -10.34 -2.56
C GLY A 89 -11.06 -9.48 -3.44
N ILE A 90 -11.84 -10.11 -4.33
CA ILE A 90 -12.85 -9.44 -5.15
C ILE A 90 -13.88 -8.73 -4.27
N MET A 91 -14.44 -9.42 -3.27
CA MET A 91 -15.39 -8.84 -2.31
C MET A 91 -14.78 -7.66 -1.55
N GLY A 92 -13.50 -7.77 -1.16
CA GLY A 92 -12.75 -6.69 -0.53
C GLY A 92 -12.69 -5.44 -1.40
N GLY A 93 -12.35 -5.58 -2.68
CA GLY A 93 -12.28 -4.47 -3.63
C GLY A 93 -13.64 -3.81 -3.89
N ILE A 94 -14.63 -4.61 -4.30
CA ILE A 94 -15.96 -4.10 -4.66
C ILE A 94 -16.68 -3.52 -3.44
N GLY A 95 -16.71 -4.26 -2.32
CA GLY A 95 -17.42 -3.84 -1.11
C GLY A 95 -16.83 -2.55 -0.53
N THR A 96 -15.50 -2.42 -0.58
CA THR A 96 -14.82 -1.20 -0.10
C THR A 96 -15.03 -0.02 -1.05
N SER A 97 -15.12 -0.24 -2.36
CA SER A 97 -15.39 0.83 -3.33
C SER A 97 -16.76 1.47 -3.05
N VAL A 98 -17.80 0.65 -2.91
CA VAL A 98 -19.14 1.13 -2.57
C VAL A 98 -19.13 1.85 -1.22
N SER A 99 -18.48 1.27 -0.21
CA SER A 99 -18.37 1.88 1.13
C SER A 99 -17.61 3.20 1.11
N PHE A 100 -16.55 3.31 0.31
CA PHE A 100 -15.75 4.51 0.12
C PHE A 100 -16.59 5.63 -0.48
N TYR A 101 -17.34 5.35 -1.57
CA TYR A 101 -18.23 6.32 -2.20
C TYR A 101 -19.25 6.88 -1.20
N ILE A 102 -19.97 5.99 -0.50
CA ILE A 102 -21.00 6.38 0.48
C ILE A 102 -20.39 7.20 1.62
N SER A 103 -19.26 6.75 2.17
CA SER A 103 -18.63 7.43 3.30
C SER A 103 -18.17 8.85 2.93
N MET A 104 -17.53 9.00 1.77
CA MET A 104 -17.05 10.29 1.28
C MET A 104 -18.19 11.21 0.84
N SER A 105 -19.28 10.67 0.28
CA SER A 105 -20.43 11.49 -0.10
C SER A 105 -21.18 12.02 1.12
N MET A 106 -21.26 11.24 2.20
CA MET A 106 -21.92 11.66 3.44
C MET A 106 -21.09 12.66 4.26
N TRP A 107 -19.76 12.63 4.13
CA TRP A 107 -18.82 13.44 4.93
C TRP A 107 -17.97 14.37 4.07
N ILE A 108 -18.58 14.93 3.01
CA ILE A 108 -17.87 15.75 2.03
C ILE A 108 -17.19 16.98 2.66
N ASP A 109 -17.83 17.58 3.68
CA ASP A 109 -17.28 18.74 4.41
C ASP A 109 -16.06 18.38 5.27
N GLN A 110 -15.87 17.09 5.58
CA GLN A 110 -14.76 16.58 6.39
C GLN A 110 -13.83 15.68 5.58
N PHE A 111 -13.81 15.86 4.26
CA PHE A 111 -13.10 15.01 3.31
C PHE A 111 -11.64 14.75 3.70
N ASN A 112 -10.91 15.79 4.11
CA ASN A 112 -9.49 15.68 4.48
C ASN A 112 -9.27 14.85 5.74
N SER A 113 -10.12 15.03 6.76
CA SER A 113 -10.05 14.28 8.02
C SER A 113 -10.40 12.81 7.81
N LEU A 114 -11.46 12.54 7.03
CA LEU A 114 -11.85 11.18 6.69
C LEU A 114 -10.77 10.49 5.84
N SER A 115 -10.20 11.20 4.86
CA SER A 115 -9.09 10.70 4.04
C SER A 115 -7.88 10.33 4.90
N PHE A 116 -7.53 11.17 5.88
CA PHE A 116 -6.43 10.88 6.81
C PHE A 116 -6.70 9.59 7.61
N LEU A 117 -7.93 9.40 8.10
CA LEU A 117 -8.31 8.19 8.85
C LEU A 117 -8.27 6.93 7.96
N LEU A 118 -8.78 7.01 6.73
CA LEU A 118 -8.79 5.86 5.81
C LEU A 118 -7.38 5.46 5.35
N ILE A 119 -6.50 6.43 5.10
CA ILE A 119 -5.10 6.15 4.79
C ILE A 119 -4.36 5.65 6.04
N GLY A 120 -4.60 6.25 7.22
CA GLY A 120 -3.99 5.84 8.48
C GLY A 120 -4.31 4.38 8.85
N THR A 121 -5.58 3.98 8.73
CA THR A 121 -5.97 2.58 8.89
C THR A 121 -5.31 1.69 7.84
N SER A 122 -5.23 2.14 6.58
CA SER A 122 -4.55 1.38 5.52
C SER A 122 -3.06 1.15 5.79
N VAL A 123 -2.33 2.09 6.39
CA VAL A 123 -0.93 1.87 6.81
C VAL A 123 -0.85 0.74 7.84
N ILE A 124 -1.68 0.78 8.90
CA ILE A 124 -1.65 -0.18 10.00
C ILE A 124 -1.98 -1.60 9.49
N PHE A 125 -3.07 -1.75 8.73
CA PHE A 125 -3.51 -3.06 8.26
C PHE A 125 -2.63 -3.63 7.14
N SER A 126 -2.04 -2.77 6.30
CA SER A 126 -1.04 -3.20 5.31
C SER A 126 0.24 -3.69 6.01
N GLY A 127 0.68 -3.02 7.07
CA GLY A 127 1.79 -3.48 7.90
C GLY A 127 1.50 -4.83 8.58
N SER A 128 0.30 -5.00 9.12
CA SER A 128 -0.15 -6.27 9.71
C SER A 128 -0.17 -7.41 8.67
N SER A 129 -0.64 -7.13 7.45
CA SER A 129 -0.69 -8.12 6.36
C SER A 129 0.71 -8.52 5.92
N LEU A 130 1.62 -7.55 5.76
CA LEU A 130 3.03 -7.81 5.46
C LEU A 130 3.68 -8.65 6.56
N PHE A 131 3.44 -8.32 7.83
CA PHE A 131 3.96 -9.09 8.97
C PHE A 131 3.49 -10.55 8.95
N GLN A 132 2.21 -10.80 8.65
CA GLN A 132 1.68 -12.17 8.55
C GLN A 132 2.39 -12.98 7.47
N VAL A 133 2.65 -12.38 6.30
CA VAL A 133 3.42 -13.03 5.23
C VAL A 133 4.85 -13.31 5.68
N LEU A 134 5.55 -12.31 6.20
CA LEU A 134 6.96 -12.43 6.60
C LEU A 134 7.18 -13.43 7.74
N LYS A 135 6.21 -13.52 8.67
CA LYS A 135 6.24 -14.49 9.78
C LYS A 135 6.12 -15.93 9.28
N SER A 136 5.37 -16.16 8.21
CA SER A 136 5.21 -17.49 7.60
C SER A 136 6.48 -17.95 6.87
N ILE A 137 7.34 -17.04 6.44
CA ILE A 137 8.57 -17.40 5.73
C ILE A 137 9.61 -17.95 6.72
N PRO A 138 10.22 -19.13 6.46
CA PRO A 138 11.26 -19.69 7.31
C PRO A 138 12.46 -18.75 7.54
N SER A 139 13.23 -18.96 8.61
CA SER A 139 14.38 -18.11 8.96
C SER A 139 15.58 -18.27 8.02
N PHE A 140 15.69 -19.39 7.31
CA PHE A 140 16.80 -19.64 6.37
C PHE A 140 16.66 -18.89 5.05
N GLU A 141 15.44 -18.46 4.69
CA GLU A 141 15.20 -17.65 3.50
C GLU A 141 15.68 -16.21 3.73
N LYS A 142 16.60 -15.75 2.88
CA LYS A 142 17.16 -14.39 2.94
C LYS A 142 16.16 -13.39 2.35
N VAL A 143 15.15 -13.04 3.13
CA VAL A 143 14.14 -12.04 2.76
C VAL A 143 14.62 -10.66 3.14
N LEU A 144 14.82 -9.79 2.13
CA LEU A 144 15.33 -8.43 2.30
C LEU A 144 14.56 -7.62 3.36
N VAL A 145 13.22 -7.58 3.31
CA VAL A 145 12.44 -6.85 4.31
C VAL A 145 12.56 -7.47 5.71
N LYS A 146 12.64 -8.80 5.82
CA LYS A 146 12.87 -9.49 7.10
C LYS A 146 14.24 -9.14 7.68
N MET A 147 15.28 -9.08 6.82
CA MET A 147 16.62 -8.66 7.20
C MET A 147 16.65 -7.20 7.65
N TRP A 148 15.93 -6.29 6.98
CA TRP A 148 15.83 -4.90 7.39
C TRP A 148 15.12 -4.72 8.74
N VAL A 149 14.06 -5.49 8.99
CA VAL A 149 13.36 -5.49 10.29
C VAL A 149 14.24 -6.07 11.40
N GLN A 150 14.99 -7.13 11.12
CA GLN A 150 15.89 -7.77 12.10
C GLN A 150 17.18 -6.98 12.34
N HIS A 151 17.64 -6.24 11.33
CA HIS A 151 18.89 -5.49 11.35
C HIS A 151 18.65 -4.09 10.79
N PRO A 152 18.02 -3.18 11.57
CA PRO A 152 17.69 -1.83 11.11
C PRO A 152 18.95 -1.02 10.75
N PHE A 153 20.11 -1.36 11.29
CA PHE A 153 21.39 -0.75 10.93
C PHE A 153 21.81 -1.03 9.48
N LEU A 154 21.27 -2.06 8.81
CA LEU A 154 21.51 -2.29 7.38
C LEU A 154 20.82 -1.25 6.47
N ILE A 155 19.86 -0.50 7.02
CA ILE A 155 19.20 0.61 6.31
C ILE A 155 20.12 1.85 6.28
N ALA A 156 21.00 2.01 7.28
CA ALA A 156 21.86 3.19 7.40
C ALA A 156 22.83 3.36 6.21
N PRO A 157 23.56 2.33 5.74
CA PRO A 157 24.41 2.46 4.54
C PRO A 157 23.62 2.84 3.28
N ILE A 158 22.39 2.33 3.14
CA ILE A 158 21.52 2.64 2.01
C ILE A 158 21.11 4.12 2.07
N LEU A 159 20.67 4.59 3.23
CA LEU A 159 20.34 6.01 3.44
C LEU A 159 21.54 6.92 3.22
N ILE A 160 22.71 6.55 3.74
CA ILE A 160 23.97 7.30 3.52
C ILE A 160 24.27 7.39 2.02
N THR A 161 24.12 6.28 1.29
CA THR A 161 24.34 6.25 -0.17
C THR A 161 23.34 7.14 -0.91
N VAL A 162 22.07 7.12 -0.52
CA VAL A 162 21.02 7.99 -1.10
C VAL A 162 21.31 9.47 -0.84
N PHE A 163 21.66 9.84 0.40
CA PHE A 163 22.01 11.21 0.74
C PHE A 163 23.31 11.67 0.06
N TRP A 164 24.29 10.78 -0.05
CA TRP A 164 25.52 11.06 -0.78
C TRP A 164 25.24 11.28 -2.27
N LEU A 165 24.40 10.45 -2.89
CA LEU A 165 23.99 10.59 -4.28
C LEU A 165 23.20 11.89 -4.50
N TYR A 166 22.29 12.23 -3.58
CA TYR A 166 21.57 13.50 -3.61
C TYR A 166 22.55 14.69 -3.57
N ASN A 167 23.47 14.72 -2.61
CA ASN A 167 24.48 15.76 -2.50
C ASN A 167 25.43 15.80 -3.71
N PHE A 168 25.71 14.66 -4.32
CA PHE A 168 26.50 14.58 -5.55
C PHE A 168 25.75 15.23 -6.72
N ILE A 169 24.48 14.88 -6.91
CA ILE A 169 23.62 15.44 -7.95
C ILE A 169 23.43 16.94 -7.73
N GLU A 170 23.14 17.37 -6.50
CA GLU A 170 22.92 18.78 -6.15
C GLU A 170 24.09 19.68 -6.59
N LYS A 171 25.34 19.20 -6.50
CA LYS A 171 26.53 19.95 -6.98
C LYS A 171 26.51 20.28 -8.47
N TYR A 172 25.80 19.52 -9.28
CA TYR A 172 25.73 19.72 -10.74
C TYR A 172 24.44 20.42 -11.20
N PHE A 173 23.48 20.64 -10.29
CA PHE A 173 22.26 21.37 -10.61
C PHE A 173 22.36 22.81 -10.08
N PRO A 174 22.09 23.82 -10.92
CA PRO A 174 22.07 25.20 -10.45
C PRO A 174 20.97 25.38 -9.42
N GLN A 175 21.34 25.80 -8.21
CA GLN A 175 20.39 26.16 -7.17
C GLN A 175 19.60 27.39 -7.64
N ALA A 176 18.27 27.33 -7.52
CA ALA A 176 17.41 28.49 -7.78
C ALA A 176 17.72 29.56 -6.72
N ASP A 177 18.37 30.65 -7.14
CA ASP A 177 18.65 31.80 -6.28
C ASP A 177 17.44 32.75 -6.30
N PRO A 178 16.64 32.83 -5.22
CA PRO A 178 15.47 33.71 -5.16
C PRO A 178 15.83 35.20 -5.15
N THR A 179 17.12 35.57 -5.10
CA THR A 179 17.60 36.96 -5.12
C THR A 179 18.10 37.43 -6.49
N ARG A 180 18.19 36.53 -7.48
CA ARG A 180 18.56 36.87 -8.85
C ARG A 180 17.33 37.40 -9.59
N LYS A 181 17.21 38.73 -9.62
CA LYS A 181 16.22 39.47 -10.43
C LYS A 181 16.46 39.30 -11.92
#